data_AF-A0A1H8A9T4-F1
#
_entry.id   AF-A0A1H8A9T4-F1
#
_cell.length_a   1.000
_cell.length_b   1.000
_cell.length_c   1.000
_cell.angle_alpha   90.00
_cell.angle_beta   90.00
_cell.angle_gamma   90.00
#
_symmetry.space_group_name_H-M   'P 1'
#
loop_
_entity.id
_entity.type
_entity.pdbx_description
1 polymer ?
#
loop_
_entity_poly.entity_id
_entity_poly.type
_entity_poly.pdbx_seq_one_letter_code
_entity_poly.pdbx_strand_id
1 'polypeptide(L)'
;MNINFKILSAICLLFIASTSIQSCSKDHDDKPDNETSPSGSTWKFGDYSYTSGGSTQETETTDGRNLTVIVSSTTGDGGNYGAYSGSALTMSFYSNLGTGKYVISNTEDLVTNPGAKIIVVECTIGTAVNTGAILYTPAANTGVTADVTKDDKGKYHVTINSPVTLAKNVEVTGGIPGASDTYKLTAKDIY
;
A
#
# COMPACT_ATOMS: atom_id res chain seq x y z
N MET A 1 -12.05 -31.41 -9.47
CA MET A 1 -11.36 -30.58 -8.46
C MET A 1 -11.96 -29.19 -8.58
N ASN A 2 -12.97 -28.90 -7.76
CA ASN A 2 -13.81 -27.71 -7.90
C ASN A 2 -13.30 -26.64 -6.93
N ILE A 3 -12.72 -25.58 -7.47
CA ILE A 3 -12.28 -24.43 -6.69
C ILE A 3 -13.48 -23.51 -6.52
N ASN A 4 -13.85 -23.28 -5.26
CA ASN A 4 -15.03 -22.51 -4.85
C ASN A 4 -14.86 -21.01 -5.14
N PHE A 5 -15.73 -20.49 -6.00
CA PHE A 5 -15.77 -19.11 -6.49
C PHE A 5 -16.66 -18.21 -5.60
N LYS A 6 -16.35 -18.12 -4.29
CA LYS A 6 -17.26 -17.50 -3.30
C LYS A 6 -16.74 -16.26 -2.55
N ILE A 7 -15.61 -15.66 -2.94
CA ILE A 7 -15.09 -14.46 -2.25
C ILE A 7 -15.13 -13.23 -3.17
N LEU A 8 -16.28 -13.01 -3.83
CA LEU A 8 -16.48 -11.83 -4.66
C LEU A 8 -17.92 -11.31 -4.53
N SER A 9 -18.37 -11.02 -3.30
CA SER A 9 -19.65 -10.34 -3.08
C SER A 9 -19.79 -9.81 -1.66
N ALA A 10 -19.03 -8.78 -1.29
CA ALA A 10 -19.39 -7.90 -0.18
C ALA A 10 -18.46 -6.69 -0.15
N ILE A 11 -18.84 -5.61 -0.84
CA ILE A 11 -18.70 -4.21 -0.39
C ILE A 11 -19.65 -3.43 -1.30
N CYS A 12 -20.91 -3.43 -0.90
CA CYS A 12 -21.95 -2.59 -1.46
C CYS A 12 -22.87 -2.24 -0.29
N LEU A 13 -22.63 -1.11 0.35
CA LEU A 13 -23.64 -0.20 0.92
C LEU A 13 -22.97 0.87 1.77
N LEU A 14 -22.94 2.07 1.19
CA LEU A 14 -22.61 3.34 1.81
C LEU A 14 -23.90 3.96 2.40
N PHE A 15 -23.75 4.61 3.57
CA PHE A 15 -24.56 5.69 4.18
C PHE A 15 -26.04 5.45 4.57
N ILE A 16 -26.37 5.75 5.84
CA ILE A 16 -26.98 7.01 6.35
C ILE A 16 -27.43 6.72 7.80
N ALA A 17 -27.01 7.53 8.79
CA ALA A 17 -27.88 8.13 9.81
C ALA A 17 -27.08 8.88 10.88
N SER A 18 -27.55 10.08 11.14
CA SER A 18 -26.96 11.17 11.91
C SER A 18 -27.33 11.17 13.40
N THR A 19 -26.43 11.77 14.18
CA THR A 19 -26.62 12.53 15.44
C THR A 19 -27.26 11.87 16.66
N SER A 20 -26.45 11.75 17.71
CA SER A 20 -26.86 12.06 19.07
C SER A 20 -25.70 12.69 19.85
N ILE A 21 -26.05 13.79 20.50
CA ILE A 21 -25.25 14.71 21.32
C ILE A 21 -25.41 14.27 22.79
N GLN A 22 -24.34 14.31 23.57
CA GLN A 22 -24.23 14.44 25.04
C GLN A 22 -22.77 14.06 25.39
N SER A 23 -22.00 14.67 26.31
CA SER A 23 -22.24 15.65 27.39
C SER A 23 -20.85 16.19 27.81
N CYS A 24 -20.81 17.42 28.33
CA CYS A 24 -19.64 18.05 28.95
C CYS A 24 -19.11 17.27 30.17
N SER A 25 -17.79 17.33 30.38
CA SER A 25 -17.18 17.75 31.65
C SER A 25 -15.80 18.36 31.40
N LYS A 26 -15.56 19.53 31.99
CA LYS A 26 -14.23 20.08 32.22
C LYS A 26 -13.50 19.12 33.17
N ASP A 27 -12.21 18.86 32.92
CA ASP A 27 -11.13 19.15 33.84
C ASP A 27 -9.79 18.95 33.14
N HIS A 28 -8.79 19.71 33.59
CA HIS A 28 -7.40 19.64 33.16
C HIS A 28 -6.89 18.21 33.23
N ASP A 29 -6.22 17.75 32.17
CA ASP A 29 -4.92 17.08 32.23
C ASP A 29 -4.47 16.73 30.81
N ASP A 30 -3.18 16.99 30.56
CA ASP A 30 -2.35 16.53 29.46
C ASP A 30 -3.05 16.36 28.10
N LYS A 31 -2.86 17.36 27.24
CA LYS A 31 -2.85 17.07 25.80
C LYS A 31 -1.91 15.88 25.64
N PRO A 32 -2.35 14.71 25.13
CA PRO A 32 -1.38 13.77 24.62
C PRO A 32 -0.62 14.57 23.59
N ASP A 33 0.70 14.65 23.78
CA ASP A 33 1.60 15.17 22.79
C ASP A 33 1.10 14.62 21.46
N ASN A 34 0.61 15.53 20.63
CA ASN A 34 0.42 15.25 19.23
C ASN A 34 1.87 15.14 18.76
N GLU A 35 2.46 13.95 18.97
CA GLU A 35 3.71 13.54 18.39
C GLU A 35 3.52 13.87 16.93
N THR A 36 4.11 14.98 16.56
CA THR A 36 4.20 15.42 15.19
C THR A 36 5.17 14.43 14.61
N SER A 37 4.62 13.26 14.24
CA SER A 37 5.38 12.14 13.72
C SER A 37 6.21 12.69 12.57
N PRO A 38 7.54 12.60 12.63
CA PRO A 38 8.38 13.26 11.64
C PRO A 38 8.16 12.51 10.32
N SER A 39 7.51 13.16 9.35
CA SER A 39 7.36 12.69 7.97
C SER A 39 6.69 11.31 7.78
N GLY A 40 5.39 11.31 7.48
CA GLY A 40 4.65 10.09 7.17
C GLY A 40 5.17 9.31 5.93
N SER A 41 4.61 8.12 5.72
CA SER A 41 4.89 7.28 4.55
C SER A 41 4.72 8.08 3.25
N THR A 42 5.74 8.05 2.39
CA THR A 42 5.72 8.77 1.10
C THR A 42 6.23 7.87 -0.01
N TRP A 43 5.75 8.09 -1.23
CA TRP A 43 6.29 7.42 -2.41
C TRP A 43 6.29 8.36 -3.60
N LYS A 44 7.20 8.08 -4.54
CA LYS A 44 7.23 8.72 -5.85
C LYS A 44 6.96 7.70 -6.92
N PHE A 45 6.11 8.04 -7.86
CA PHE A 45 5.76 7.19 -9.00
C PHE A 45 5.92 8.00 -10.29
N GLY A 46 7.03 7.80 -11.01
CA GLY A 46 7.45 8.73 -12.05
C GLY A 46 7.69 10.13 -11.46
N ASP A 47 6.99 11.13 -12.01
CA ASP A 47 7.08 12.53 -11.58
C ASP A 47 6.10 12.87 -10.43
N TYR A 48 5.18 11.95 -10.09
CA TYR A 48 4.16 12.18 -9.07
C TYR A 48 4.70 11.81 -7.68
N SER A 49 4.43 12.66 -6.68
CA SER A 49 4.86 12.44 -5.30
C SER A 49 3.63 12.35 -4.39
N TYR A 50 3.47 11.22 -3.72
CA TYR A 50 2.31 10.94 -2.89
C TYR A 50 2.74 10.87 -1.42
N THR A 51 1.86 11.35 -0.56
CA THR A 51 1.99 11.24 0.90
C THR A 51 0.80 10.44 1.42
N SER A 52 1.08 9.47 2.27
CA SER A 52 0.07 8.67 2.93
C SER A 52 -0.87 9.55 3.75
N GLY A 53 -2.16 9.37 3.54
CA GLY A 53 -3.21 9.89 4.41
C GLY A 53 -3.78 8.83 5.34
N GLY A 54 -3.45 7.55 5.11
CA GLY A 54 -3.82 6.44 5.97
C GLY A 54 -3.12 5.16 5.52
N SER A 55 -2.87 4.27 6.49
CA SER A 55 -2.33 2.95 6.21
C SER A 55 -2.92 1.87 7.10
N THR A 56 -2.89 0.65 6.59
CA THR A 56 -3.27 -0.57 7.30
C THR A 56 -2.20 -1.63 7.09
N GLN A 57 -2.04 -2.48 8.10
CA GLN A 57 -1.11 -3.60 8.04
C GLN A 57 -1.77 -4.81 8.67
N GLU A 58 -1.91 -5.86 7.87
CA GLU A 58 -2.52 -7.11 8.28
C GLU A 58 -1.56 -8.26 8.06
N THR A 59 -1.64 -9.29 8.91
CA THR A 59 -0.85 -10.50 8.77
C THR A 59 -1.73 -11.72 8.90
N GLU A 60 -1.71 -12.56 7.86
CA GLU A 60 -2.40 -13.84 7.85
C GLU A 60 -1.40 -14.98 7.96
N THR A 61 -1.71 -15.97 8.80
CA THR A 61 -0.88 -17.17 8.96
C THR A 61 -1.53 -18.34 8.22
N THR A 62 -0.84 -18.90 7.23
CA THR A 62 -1.26 -20.11 6.50
C THR A 62 -0.10 -21.09 6.39
N ASP A 63 -0.30 -22.34 6.78
CA ASP A 63 0.74 -23.39 6.80
C ASP A 63 2.05 -22.97 7.49
N GLY A 64 1.95 -22.24 8.60
CA GLY A 64 3.11 -21.73 9.35
C GLY A 64 3.87 -20.59 8.67
N ARG A 65 3.34 -20.03 7.58
CA ARG A 65 3.87 -18.85 6.88
C ARG A 65 3.03 -17.64 7.24
N ASN A 66 3.68 -16.53 7.57
CA ASN A 66 2.99 -15.28 7.92
C ASN A 66 3.07 -14.34 6.72
N LEU A 67 2.00 -14.24 5.93
CA LEU A 67 1.90 -13.27 4.85
C LEU A 67 1.46 -11.94 5.45
N THR A 68 2.35 -10.94 5.42
CA THR A 68 2.04 -9.58 5.84
C THR A 68 1.74 -8.73 4.62
N VAL A 69 0.66 -7.95 4.69
CA VAL A 69 0.25 -6.99 3.68
C VAL A 69 0.16 -5.61 4.31
N ILE A 70 0.87 -4.65 3.73
CA ILE A 70 0.78 -3.22 4.09
C ILE A 70 0.08 -2.50 2.95
N VAL A 71 -0.95 -1.73 3.24
CA VAL A 71 -1.60 -0.84 2.28
C VAL A 71 -1.47 0.59 2.79
N SER A 72 -0.82 1.44 2.02
CA SER A 72 -0.75 2.88 2.28
C SER A 72 -1.49 3.61 1.17
N SER A 73 -2.36 4.54 1.53
CA SER A 73 -3.17 5.29 0.57
C SER A 73 -3.17 6.77 0.89
N THR A 74 -3.29 7.58 -0.15
CA THR A 74 -3.48 9.03 0.00
C THR A 74 -4.88 9.33 0.53
N THR A 75 -5.03 10.39 1.33
CA THR A 75 -6.34 10.98 1.61
C THR A 75 -6.66 12.09 0.60
N GLY A 76 -7.94 12.24 0.26
CA GLY A 76 -8.37 13.18 -0.77
C GLY A 76 -7.65 12.92 -2.09
N ASP A 77 -7.20 13.99 -2.74
CA ASP A 77 -6.55 13.89 -4.05
C ASP A 77 -5.12 13.35 -4.00
N GLY A 78 -4.49 13.25 -2.82
CA GLY A 78 -3.09 12.77 -2.74
C GLY A 78 -2.07 13.61 -3.49
N GLY A 79 -2.46 14.84 -3.87
CA GLY A 79 -1.78 15.72 -4.81
C GLY A 79 -2.73 16.16 -5.94
N ASN A 80 -2.64 17.40 -6.41
CA ASN A 80 -3.50 17.89 -7.49
C ASN A 80 -2.89 17.53 -8.87
N TYR A 81 -2.93 16.25 -9.22
CA TYR A 81 -2.31 15.70 -10.43
C TYR A 81 -3.31 15.40 -11.56
N GLY A 82 -4.51 15.96 -11.49
CA GLY A 82 -5.58 15.69 -12.45
C GLY A 82 -5.97 14.21 -12.41
N ALA A 83 -5.92 13.53 -13.56
CA ALA A 83 -6.30 12.12 -13.65
C ALA A 83 -5.39 11.16 -12.83
N TYR A 84 -4.21 11.63 -12.38
CA TYR A 84 -3.26 10.87 -11.56
C TYR A 84 -3.44 11.13 -10.06
N SER A 85 -4.43 11.94 -9.67
CA SER A 85 -4.76 12.22 -8.28
C SER A 85 -5.26 10.95 -7.57
N GLY A 86 -4.78 10.76 -6.36
CA GLY A 86 -5.03 9.59 -5.53
C GLY A 86 -4.12 8.44 -5.91
N SER A 87 -3.50 7.83 -4.90
CA SER A 87 -2.73 6.61 -5.08
C SER A 87 -2.83 5.70 -3.87
N ALA A 88 -2.72 4.40 -4.11
CA ALA A 88 -2.58 3.36 -3.10
C ALA A 88 -1.37 2.48 -3.43
N LEU A 89 -0.52 2.27 -2.44
CA LEU A 89 0.67 1.43 -2.50
C LEU A 89 0.45 0.21 -1.61
N THR A 90 0.53 -0.98 -2.20
CA THR A 90 0.38 -2.26 -1.50
C THR A 90 1.72 -2.98 -1.49
N MET A 91 2.09 -3.53 -0.33
CA MET A 91 3.30 -4.32 -0.16
C MET A 91 2.97 -5.66 0.49
N SER A 92 3.49 -6.75 -0.06
CA SER A 92 3.21 -8.10 0.45
C SER A 92 4.48 -8.92 0.56
N PHE A 93 4.72 -9.54 1.72
CA PHE A 93 5.92 -10.36 1.97
C PHE A 93 5.69 -11.36 3.10
N TYR A 94 6.49 -12.42 3.14
CA TYR A 94 6.47 -13.39 4.25
C TYR A 94 7.25 -12.85 5.45
N SER A 95 6.55 -12.33 6.45
CA SER A 95 7.13 -11.65 7.61
C SER A 95 7.79 -12.56 8.64
N ASN A 96 7.48 -13.87 8.60
CA ASN A 96 8.19 -14.89 9.37
C ASN A 96 9.66 -15.05 8.93
N LEU A 97 10.09 -14.42 7.83
CA LEU A 97 11.49 -14.36 7.39
C LEU A 97 12.27 -13.20 8.05
N GLY A 98 11.62 -12.39 8.91
CA GLY A 98 12.25 -11.35 9.71
C GLY A 98 12.55 -10.06 8.95
N THR A 99 13.33 -9.16 9.55
CA THR A 99 13.74 -7.88 8.95
C THR A 99 14.92 -8.07 7.97
N GLY A 100 15.25 -7.04 7.20
CA GLY A 100 16.40 -6.98 6.30
C GLY A 100 16.03 -6.64 4.86
N LYS A 101 16.91 -7.00 3.91
CA LYS A 101 16.69 -6.75 2.48
C LYS A 101 15.80 -7.81 1.85
N TYR A 102 14.77 -7.37 1.15
CA TYR A 102 13.87 -8.20 0.37
C TYR A 102 13.99 -7.83 -1.10
N VAL A 103 14.09 -8.82 -1.99
CA VAL A 103 14.10 -8.59 -3.44
C VAL A 103 12.68 -8.25 -3.88
N ILE A 104 12.54 -7.16 -4.64
CA ILE A 104 11.24 -6.79 -5.22
C ILE A 104 10.98 -7.70 -6.41
N SER A 105 9.86 -8.42 -6.36
CA SER A 105 9.42 -9.32 -7.43
C SER A 105 7.90 -9.38 -7.54
N ASN A 106 7.40 -10.18 -8.46
CA ASN A 106 5.97 -10.41 -8.68
C ASN A 106 5.37 -11.42 -7.68
N THR A 107 4.05 -11.51 -7.69
CA THR A 107 3.28 -12.41 -6.80
C THR A 107 3.57 -13.89 -7.04
N GLU A 108 3.83 -14.28 -8.29
CA GLU A 108 4.20 -15.65 -8.62
C GLU A 108 5.48 -16.07 -7.89
N ASP A 109 6.55 -15.26 -7.99
CA ASP A 109 7.83 -15.52 -7.33
C ASP A 109 7.69 -15.60 -5.81
N LEU A 110 6.89 -14.72 -5.20
CA LEU A 110 6.61 -14.75 -3.76
C LEU A 110 5.99 -16.10 -3.37
N VAL A 111 4.97 -16.54 -4.09
CA VAL A 111 4.22 -17.77 -3.78
C VAL A 111 5.05 -19.03 -4.04
N THR A 112 5.83 -19.07 -5.12
CA THR A 112 6.63 -20.25 -5.49
C THR A 112 7.91 -20.39 -4.66
N ASN A 113 8.38 -19.30 -4.04
CA ASN A 113 9.63 -19.27 -3.26
C ASN A 113 9.41 -18.79 -1.82
N PRO A 114 8.57 -19.46 -1.01
CA PRO A 114 8.16 -18.94 0.30
C PRO A 114 9.28 -18.87 1.36
N GLY A 115 10.43 -19.49 1.11
CA GLY A 115 11.62 -19.38 1.95
C GLY A 115 12.56 -18.23 1.58
N ALA A 116 12.29 -17.51 0.49
CA ALA A 116 13.11 -16.39 0.03
C ALA A 116 12.54 -15.06 0.50
N LYS A 117 13.42 -14.11 0.84
CA LYS A 117 13.04 -12.73 1.16
C LYS A 117 12.61 -11.99 -0.10
N ILE A 118 11.35 -12.18 -0.49
CA ILE A 118 10.70 -11.53 -1.62
C ILE A 118 9.61 -10.59 -1.09
N ILE A 119 9.52 -9.41 -1.69
CA ILE A 119 8.45 -8.46 -1.45
C ILE A 119 7.80 -8.08 -2.78
N VAL A 120 6.47 -8.13 -2.82
CA VAL A 120 5.69 -7.63 -3.94
C VAL A 120 5.30 -6.20 -3.63
N VAL A 121 5.43 -5.31 -4.60
CA VAL A 121 5.11 -3.89 -4.45
C VAL A 121 4.24 -3.42 -5.60
N GLU A 122 2.98 -3.14 -5.33
CA GLU A 122 1.99 -2.76 -6.32
C GLU A 122 1.50 -1.34 -6.08
N CYS A 123 1.37 -0.55 -7.14
CA CYS A 123 0.95 0.85 -7.04
C CYS A 123 -0.28 1.08 -7.92
N THR A 124 -1.37 1.53 -7.31
CA THR A 124 -2.54 2.02 -8.03
C THR A 124 -2.51 3.55 -8.05
N ILE A 125 -2.78 4.15 -9.22
CA ILE A 125 -2.92 5.60 -9.39
C ILE A 125 -4.29 5.96 -9.96
N GLY A 126 -4.72 7.20 -9.74
CA GLY A 126 -6.04 7.68 -10.17
C GLY A 126 -7.16 7.30 -9.21
N THR A 127 -6.84 7.02 -7.94
CA THR A 127 -7.83 6.51 -6.97
C THR A 127 -8.77 7.58 -6.44
N ALA A 128 -8.46 8.86 -6.64
CA ALA A 128 -9.27 9.98 -6.14
C ALA A 128 -10.15 10.62 -7.24
N VAL A 129 -10.16 10.05 -8.44
CA VAL A 129 -10.90 10.57 -9.59
C VAL A 129 -11.79 9.50 -10.22
N ASN A 130 -12.89 9.93 -10.83
CA ASN A 130 -13.85 9.02 -11.47
C ASN A 130 -13.50 8.72 -12.94
N THR A 131 -12.35 9.18 -13.43
CA THR A 131 -11.93 9.02 -14.83
C THR A 131 -11.33 7.66 -15.13
N GLY A 132 -11.00 6.88 -14.09
CA GLY A 132 -10.37 5.57 -14.19
C GLY A 132 -9.09 5.50 -13.36
N ALA A 133 -8.68 4.26 -13.08
CA ALA A 133 -7.50 3.96 -12.27
C ALA A 133 -6.66 2.88 -12.94
N ILE A 134 -5.37 2.84 -12.62
CA ILE A 134 -4.45 1.85 -13.17
C ILE A 134 -3.63 1.23 -12.05
N LEU A 135 -3.61 -0.10 -12.00
CA LEU A 135 -2.70 -0.90 -11.19
C LEU A 135 -1.39 -1.15 -11.95
N TYR A 136 -0.27 -0.89 -11.30
CA TYR A 136 1.08 -1.21 -11.76
C TYR A 136 1.72 -2.24 -10.84
N THR A 137 2.39 -3.23 -11.45
CA THR A 137 3.02 -4.35 -10.74
C THR A 137 4.47 -4.53 -11.18
N PRO A 138 5.32 -5.15 -10.35
CA PRO A 138 6.72 -5.38 -10.69
C PRO A 138 6.84 -6.57 -11.64
N ALA A 139 7.91 -6.60 -12.44
CA ALA A 139 8.32 -7.80 -13.17
C ALA A 139 8.91 -8.86 -12.20
N ALA A 140 9.04 -10.09 -12.69
CA ALA A 140 9.81 -11.11 -11.98
C ALA A 140 11.27 -10.69 -11.83
N ASN A 141 11.84 -10.96 -10.65
CA ASN A 141 13.23 -10.73 -10.26
C ASN A 141 13.81 -9.40 -10.76
N THR A 142 13.29 -8.29 -10.24
CA THR A 142 13.71 -6.95 -10.68
C THR A 142 15.18 -6.61 -10.41
N GLY A 143 15.86 -7.41 -9.55
CA GLY A 143 17.20 -7.12 -9.06
C GLY A 143 17.28 -5.94 -8.08
N VAL A 144 16.15 -5.28 -7.79
CA VAL A 144 16.04 -4.17 -6.85
C VAL A 144 15.59 -4.71 -5.49
N THR A 145 16.05 -4.10 -4.40
CA THR A 145 15.67 -4.51 -3.04
C THR A 145 14.91 -3.42 -2.28
N ALA A 146 13.99 -3.83 -1.42
CA ALA A 146 13.43 -3.02 -0.35
C ALA A 146 14.07 -3.37 1.00
N ASP A 147 14.25 -2.36 1.85
CA ASP A 147 14.65 -2.51 3.24
C ASP A 147 13.41 -2.66 4.12
N VAL A 148 13.27 -3.80 4.79
CA VAL A 148 12.18 -4.09 5.72
C VAL A 148 12.70 -4.01 7.16
N THR A 149 12.15 -3.10 7.95
CA THR A 149 12.41 -2.97 9.39
C THR A 149 11.14 -3.27 10.19
N LYS A 150 11.26 -3.35 11.51
CA LYS A 150 10.15 -3.56 12.43
C LYS A 150 10.31 -2.61 13.60
N ASP A 151 9.27 -1.88 13.95
CA ASP A 151 9.28 -0.95 15.07
C ASP A 151 9.15 -1.68 16.42
N ASP A 152 9.19 -0.93 17.51
CA ASP A 152 9.04 -1.42 18.88
C ASP A 152 7.63 -1.96 19.19
N LYS A 153 6.63 -1.53 18.42
CA LYS A 153 5.23 -2.01 18.46
C LYS A 153 4.99 -3.24 17.59
N GLY A 154 6.01 -3.69 16.87
CA GLY A 154 5.95 -4.85 16.01
C GLY A 154 5.32 -4.60 14.63
N LYS A 155 5.13 -3.35 14.21
CA LYS A 155 4.74 -3.00 12.84
C LYS A 155 5.95 -3.06 11.92
N TYR A 156 5.75 -3.61 10.73
CA TYR A 156 6.76 -3.60 9.69
C TYR A 156 6.76 -2.27 8.93
N HIS A 157 7.96 -1.83 8.58
CA HIS A 157 8.21 -0.62 7.79
C HIS A 157 9.03 -1.00 6.57
N VAL A 158 8.70 -0.44 5.41
CA VAL A 158 9.36 -0.78 4.14
C VAL A 158 9.85 0.47 3.43
N THR A 159 11.12 0.46 3.01
CA THR A 159 11.75 1.54 2.24
C THR A 159 12.37 1.02 0.96
N ILE A 160 12.11 1.70 -0.16
CA ILE A 160 12.66 1.41 -1.49
C ILE A 160 13.53 2.59 -1.91
N ASN A 161 14.83 2.48 -1.64
CA ASN A 161 15.80 3.53 -1.90
C ASN A 161 16.21 3.61 -3.38
N SER A 162 16.36 2.45 -4.03
CA SER A 162 16.67 2.35 -5.46
C SER A 162 15.39 2.26 -6.27
N PRO A 163 15.19 3.09 -7.32
CA PRO A 163 13.95 3.06 -8.08
C PRO A 163 13.69 1.70 -8.72
N VAL A 164 12.52 1.12 -8.47
CA VAL A 164 12.04 -0.10 -9.14
C VAL A 164 11.10 0.27 -10.28
N THR A 165 11.19 -0.40 -11.43
CA THR A 165 10.26 -0.16 -12.54
C THR A 165 9.03 -1.04 -12.36
N LEU A 166 7.85 -0.43 -12.32
CA LEU A 166 6.57 -1.13 -12.35
C LEU A 166 5.93 -0.95 -13.72
N ALA A 167 5.24 -1.99 -14.18
CA ALA A 167 4.54 -2.02 -15.46
C ALA A 167 3.04 -2.02 -15.26
N LYS A 168 2.33 -1.38 -16.19
CA LYS A 168 0.87 -1.35 -16.25
C LYS A 168 0.33 -2.79 -16.30
N ASN A 169 -0.64 -3.09 -15.45
CA ASN A 169 -1.22 -4.43 -15.33
C ASN A 169 -2.73 -4.42 -15.54
N VAL A 170 -3.46 -3.64 -14.74
CA VAL A 170 -4.93 -3.61 -14.78
C VAL A 170 -5.43 -2.19 -14.90
N GLU A 171 -6.37 -1.96 -15.82
CA GLU A 171 -7.07 -0.71 -15.99
C GLU A 171 -8.52 -0.85 -15.48
N VAL A 172 -8.93 0.06 -14.62
CA VAL A 172 -10.29 0.16 -14.09
C VAL A 172 -10.99 1.33 -14.76
N THR A 173 -12.20 1.09 -15.27
CA THR A 173 -13.00 2.11 -15.99
C THR A 173 -12.25 2.71 -17.19
N GLY A 174 -11.45 1.89 -17.90
CA GLY A 174 -10.66 2.33 -19.05
C GLY A 174 -9.35 3.03 -18.71
N GLY A 175 -8.96 3.08 -17.43
CA GLY A 175 -7.67 3.58 -16.99
C GLY A 175 -7.53 5.10 -17.09
N ILE A 176 -6.29 5.57 -17.23
CA ILE A 176 -5.93 6.98 -17.36
C ILE A 176 -5.41 7.21 -18.79
N PRO A 177 -6.10 7.99 -19.63
CA PRO A 177 -5.66 8.26 -20.99
C PRO A 177 -4.24 8.84 -21.04
N GLY A 178 -3.38 8.22 -21.86
CA GLY A 178 -2.00 8.64 -22.03
C GLY A 178 -1.04 8.26 -20.90
N ALA A 179 -1.46 7.45 -19.93
CA ALA A 179 -0.56 6.92 -18.92
C ALA A 179 0.51 6.01 -19.54
N SER A 180 1.76 6.22 -19.14
CA SER A 180 2.92 5.44 -19.57
C SER A 180 2.72 3.95 -19.23
N ASP A 181 3.30 3.06 -20.03
CA ASP A 181 3.26 1.62 -19.74
C ASP A 181 4.12 1.25 -18.53
N THR A 182 5.07 2.10 -18.17
CA THR A 182 5.92 1.90 -17.00
C THR A 182 6.21 3.19 -16.26
N TYR A 183 6.45 3.06 -14.96
CA TYR A 183 6.94 4.13 -14.09
C TYR A 183 7.97 3.59 -13.10
N LYS A 184 8.83 4.49 -12.63
CA LYS A 184 9.76 4.20 -11.54
C LYS A 184 9.10 4.51 -10.20
N LEU A 185 9.20 3.58 -9.25
CA LEU A 185 8.74 3.72 -7.88
C LEU A 185 9.92 3.83 -6.92
N THR A 186 9.88 4.81 -6.02
CA THR A 186 10.64 4.82 -4.76
C THR A 186 9.67 5.07 -3.62
N ALA A 187 9.95 4.50 -2.45
CA ALA A 187 9.07 4.61 -1.29
C ALA A 187 9.90 4.80 -0.02
N LYS A 188 9.40 5.61 0.90
CA LYS A 188 10.04 5.86 2.19
C LYS A 188 9.04 5.53 3.28
N ASP A 189 9.47 4.60 4.14
CA ASP A 189 8.81 4.29 5.41
C ASP A 189 7.31 3.96 5.26
N ILE A 190 6.99 2.95 4.45
CA ILE A 190 5.62 2.45 4.26
C ILE A 190 5.30 1.45 5.37
N TYR A 191 4.27 1.69 6.19
CA TYR A 191 3.93 0.87 7.37
C TYR A 191 2.44 0.81 7.67
#